data_AF-A0A521W585-F1
#
_entry.id   AF-A0A521W585-F1
#
_cell.length_a   1.000
_cell.length_b   1.000
_cell.length_c   1.000
_cell.angle_alpha   90.00
_cell.angle_beta   90.00
_cell.angle_gamma   90.00
#
_symmetry.space_group_name_H-M   'P 1'
#
loop_
_entity.id
_entity.type
_entity.pdbx_description
1 polymer ?
#
loop_
_entity_poly.entity_id
_entity_poly.type
_entity_poly.pdbx_seq_one_letter_code
_entity_poly.pdbx_strand_id
1 'polypeptide(L)'
;TLLGIDTSAPYTTTWNDVLAGSYTLTARSTDDAGATTTSSPVNVTVQTSDGTAIRINAGGQSYIDLLGQTWVPDTGYFNIGNAKSSSAQVAGTIDDPIYQKWREGPSTTPQMAYTVPVQNGDYRITLHFAEMTKNRSKIGARVFDVNIENVTVLSNFDIFAQAGARSALALTFNLAVADGQLTVLFVPRQAQPIIGAIEIEQQ
;
A
#
# COMPACT_ATOMS: atom_id res chain seq x y z
N THR A 1 25.20 7.10 -15.61
CA THR A 1 24.75 5.70 -15.75
C THR A 1 24.12 5.51 -17.11
N LEU A 2 24.31 4.37 -17.77
CA LEU A 2 23.61 4.05 -19.02
C LEU A 2 22.18 3.63 -18.69
N LEU A 3 21.19 4.31 -19.30
CA LEU A 3 19.76 4.02 -19.08
C LEU A 3 19.20 3.03 -20.12
N GLY A 4 19.75 3.04 -21.34
CA GLY A 4 19.36 2.11 -22.39
C GLY A 4 20.11 2.37 -23.70
N ILE A 5 19.96 1.45 -24.65
CA ILE A 5 20.50 1.53 -26.02
C ILE A 5 19.38 1.13 -26.97
N ASP A 6 19.21 1.87 -28.07
CA ASP A 6 18.35 1.51 -29.18
C ASP A 6 19.12 1.73 -30.49
N THR A 7 19.10 0.74 -31.38
CA THR A 7 19.77 0.77 -32.68
C THR A 7 18.79 0.91 -33.84
N SER A 8 17.48 0.99 -33.57
CA SER A 8 16.43 1.04 -34.57
C SER A 8 15.58 2.31 -34.40
N ALA A 9 15.26 3.01 -35.49
CA ALA A 9 14.33 4.14 -35.42
C ALA A 9 12.93 3.65 -34.99
N PRO A 10 12.20 4.33 -34.08
CA PRO A 10 12.39 5.72 -33.63
C PRO A 10 13.25 5.94 -32.35
N TYR A 11 14.31 5.15 -32.09
CA TYR A 11 15.31 5.34 -31.03
C TYR A 11 14.72 5.71 -29.66
N THR A 12 14.08 4.75 -29.00
CA THR A 12 13.40 4.94 -27.72
C THR A 12 13.94 4.05 -26.62
N THR A 13 13.90 4.53 -25.38
CA THR A 13 14.19 3.72 -24.21
C THR A 13 13.23 4.06 -23.09
N THR A 14 12.90 3.07 -22.26
CA THR A 14 12.04 3.25 -21.08
C THR A 14 12.92 3.23 -19.84
N TRP A 15 12.81 4.28 -19.02
CA TRP A 15 13.48 4.37 -17.73
C TRP A 15 12.44 4.12 -16.62
N ASN A 16 12.46 2.92 -16.04
CA ASN A 16 11.51 2.49 -15.00
C ASN A 16 12.03 2.81 -13.59
N ASP A 17 11.11 2.83 -12.62
CA ASP A 17 11.39 2.92 -11.17
C ASP A 17 12.32 4.07 -10.78
N VAL A 18 12.13 5.22 -11.43
CA VAL A 18 12.94 6.41 -11.20
C VAL A 18 12.57 7.05 -9.87
N LEU A 19 13.57 7.22 -9.00
CA LEU A 19 13.39 7.94 -7.74
C LEU A 19 13.11 9.42 -8.00
N ALA A 20 12.45 10.08 -7.06
CA ALA A 20 12.35 11.53 -7.10
C ALA A 20 13.74 12.17 -6.98
N GLY A 21 13.95 13.24 -7.73
CA GLY A 21 15.22 13.92 -7.80
C GLY A 21 15.40 14.71 -9.09
N SER A 22 16.45 15.51 -9.13
CA SER A 22 16.89 16.20 -10.34
C SER A 22 17.95 15.38 -11.05
N TYR A 23 17.73 15.12 -12.33
CA TYR A 23 18.59 14.33 -13.20
C TYR A 23 19.00 15.14 -14.42
N THR A 24 20.22 14.91 -14.87
CA THR A 24 20.71 15.45 -16.14
C THR A 24 20.88 14.30 -17.12
N LEU A 25 20.09 14.32 -18.19
CA LEU A 25 20.09 13.28 -19.22
C LEU A 25 20.84 13.76 -20.47
N THR A 26 21.61 12.86 -21.06
CA THR A 26 22.30 13.05 -22.34
C THR A 26 22.13 11.80 -23.17
N ALA A 27 21.99 11.95 -24.49
CA ALA A 27 22.06 10.84 -25.44
C ALA A 27 23.45 10.80 -26.09
N ARG A 28 23.98 9.59 -26.32
CA ARG A 28 25.22 9.38 -27.08
C ARG A 28 24.94 8.50 -28.29
N SER A 29 25.25 8.99 -29.48
CA SER A 29 25.24 8.20 -30.72
C SER A 29 26.65 7.70 -31.04
N THR A 30 26.74 6.54 -31.66
CA THR A 30 27.99 5.94 -32.17
C THR A 30 27.75 5.52 -33.62
N ASP A 31 28.65 5.88 -34.54
CA ASP A 31 28.58 5.44 -35.93
C ASP A 31 29.25 4.06 -36.15
N ASP A 32 29.24 3.55 -37.38
CA ASP A 32 29.84 2.27 -37.77
C ASP A 32 31.38 2.26 -37.72
N ALA A 33 32.01 3.44 -37.76
CA ALA A 33 33.44 3.63 -37.58
C ALA A 33 33.85 3.79 -36.10
N GLY A 34 32.88 3.79 -35.17
CA GLY A 34 33.09 3.93 -33.73
C GLY A 34 33.26 5.39 -33.26
N ALA A 35 33.06 6.39 -34.13
CA ALA A 35 33.02 7.78 -33.72
C ALA A 35 31.74 8.06 -32.92
N THR A 36 31.84 8.95 -31.92
CA THR A 36 30.72 9.25 -31.03
C THR A 36 30.42 10.73 -30.95
N THR A 37 29.14 11.07 -30.71
CA THR A 37 28.69 12.42 -30.39
C THR A 37 27.70 12.34 -29.23
N THR A 38 27.78 13.30 -28.32
CA THR A 38 26.88 13.41 -27.16
C THR A 38 26.01 14.66 -27.32
N SER A 39 24.71 14.54 -27.01
CA SER A 39 23.77 15.66 -27.05
C SER A 39 24.11 16.72 -26.00
N SER A 40 23.49 17.89 -26.13
CA SER A 40 23.37 18.80 -24.99
C SER A 40 22.60 18.14 -23.84
N PRO A 41 22.88 18.50 -22.58
CA PRO A 41 22.16 17.97 -21.43
C PRO A 41 20.71 18.48 -21.38
N VAL A 42 19.79 17.61 -20.96
CA VAL A 42 18.41 17.95 -20.60
C VAL A 42 18.24 17.71 -19.10
N ASN A 43 17.75 18.71 -18.38
CA ASN A 43 17.45 18.58 -16.96
C ASN A 43 16.00 18.08 -16.79
N VAL A 44 15.84 16.98 -16.07
CA VAL A 44 14.55 16.37 -15.72
C VAL A 44 14.42 16.36 -14.21
N THR A 45 13.30 16.84 -13.69
CA THR A 45 12.98 16.67 -12.27
C THR A 45 11.87 15.63 -12.18
N VAL A 46 12.16 14.54 -11.49
CA VAL A 46 11.14 13.56 -11.09
C VAL A 46 10.67 14.01 -9.72
N GLN A 47 9.40 14.37 -9.60
CA GLN A 47 8.81 14.64 -8.31
C GLN A 47 8.15 13.36 -7.80
N THR A 48 8.21 13.16 -6.49
CA THR A 48 7.21 12.38 -5.78
C THR A 48 5.85 13.01 -6.11
N SER A 49 4.82 12.22 -6.34
CA SER A 49 3.47 12.78 -6.29
C SER A 49 3.19 13.17 -4.84
N ASP A 50 3.64 14.36 -4.44
CA ASP A 50 3.26 14.97 -3.17
C ASP A 50 1.73 15.00 -3.11
N GLY A 51 1.14 14.16 -2.25
CA GLY A 51 -0.29 14.22 -1.89
C GLY A 51 -1.24 13.21 -2.53
N THR A 52 -0.79 12.26 -3.37
CA THR A 52 -1.69 11.15 -3.78
C THR A 52 -1.42 9.92 -2.94
N ALA A 53 -2.13 9.78 -1.82
CA ALA A 53 -2.05 8.56 -1.03
C ALA A 53 -2.45 7.34 -1.88
N ILE A 54 -1.68 6.26 -1.78
CA ILE A 54 -2.08 4.95 -2.28
C ILE A 54 -3.18 4.44 -1.34
N ARG A 55 -4.38 4.22 -1.87
CA ARG A 55 -5.55 3.78 -1.09
C ARG A 55 -5.99 2.41 -1.57
N ILE A 56 -5.91 1.42 -0.69
CA ILE A 56 -6.16 0.01 -1.00
C ILE A 56 -7.44 -0.44 -0.28
N ASN A 57 -8.43 -0.94 -1.03
CA ASN A 57 -9.66 -1.53 -0.53
C ASN A 57 -9.50 -3.05 -0.37
N ALA A 58 -9.20 -3.49 0.86
CA ALA A 58 -8.87 -4.89 1.14
C ALA A 58 -10.10 -5.81 0.98
N GLY A 59 -9.96 -6.84 0.15
CA GLY A 59 -11.06 -7.74 -0.24
C GLY A 59 -12.17 -7.07 -1.06
N GLY A 60 -12.00 -5.81 -1.43
CA GLY A 60 -12.95 -5.01 -2.21
C GLY A 60 -12.58 -4.88 -3.69
N GLN A 61 -13.41 -4.13 -4.40
CA GLN A 61 -13.16 -3.70 -5.78
C GLN A 61 -12.75 -2.21 -5.78
N SER A 62 -12.43 -1.68 -6.96
CA SER A 62 -12.25 -0.23 -7.12
C SER A 62 -13.47 0.52 -6.61
N TYR A 63 -13.23 1.61 -5.87
CA TYR A 63 -14.27 2.40 -5.23
C TYR A 63 -13.83 3.87 -5.17
N ILE A 64 -14.77 4.79 -5.38
CA ILE A 64 -14.55 6.22 -5.17
C ILE A 64 -15.37 6.63 -3.97
N ASP A 65 -14.72 7.14 -2.93
CA ASP A 65 -15.40 7.54 -1.71
C ASP A 65 -16.15 8.87 -1.86
N LEU A 66 -16.87 9.23 -0.80
CA LEU A 66 -17.66 10.47 -0.74
C LEU A 66 -16.81 11.75 -0.79
N LEU A 67 -15.49 11.65 -0.63
CA LEU A 67 -14.54 12.76 -0.76
C LEU A 67 -13.88 12.78 -2.16
N GLY A 68 -14.26 11.86 -3.05
CA GLY A 68 -13.71 11.77 -4.40
C GLY A 68 -12.36 11.04 -4.48
N GLN A 69 -11.93 10.37 -3.41
CA GLN A 69 -10.67 9.65 -3.38
C GLN A 69 -10.86 8.26 -3.99
N THR A 70 -9.94 7.85 -4.86
CA THR A 70 -9.98 6.53 -5.50
C THR A 70 -9.28 5.49 -4.63
N TRP A 71 -9.99 4.42 -4.31
CA TRP A 71 -9.48 3.22 -3.65
C TRP A 71 -9.34 2.10 -4.67
N VAL A 72 -8.15 1.54 -4.80
CA VAL A 72 -7.86 0.42 -5.71
C VAL A 72 -8.08 -0.92 -5.02
N PRO A 73 -8.43 -2.01 -5.73
CA PRO A 73 -8.47 -3.34 -5.14
C PRO A 73 -7.08 -3.75 -4.64
N ASP A 74 -7.02 -4.58 -3.60
CA ASP A 74 -5.76 -5.10 -3.04
C ASP A 74 -5.02 -6.13 -3.92
N THR A 75 -5.48 -6.37 -5.14
CA THR A 75 -4.90 -7.39 -6.03
C THR A 75 -3.44 -7.07 -6.35
N GLY A 76 -2.55 -8.01 -6.07
CA GLY A 76 -1.11 -7.85 -6.27
C GLY A 76 -0.35 -7.30 -5.06
N TYR A 77 -1.04 -6.85 -4.00
CA TYR A 77 -0.39 -6.31 -2.81
C TYR A 77 -0.35 -7.27 -1.61
N PHE A 78 -1.15 -8.35 -1.59
CA PHE A 78 -1.17 -9.31 -0.48
C PHE A 78 -0.63 -10.69 -0.88
N ASN A 79 -0.10 -11.46 0.08
CA ASN A 79 0.40 -12.82 -0.15
C ASN A 79 -0.66 -13.92 0.03
N ILE A 80 -1.53 -13.81 1.03
CA ILE A 80 -2.53 -14.82 1.40
C ILE A 80 -3.76 -14.16 2.06
N GLY A 81 -4.84 -14.92 2.20
CA GLY A 81 -6.07 -14.51 2.87
C GLY A 81 -7.26 -14.49 1.91
N ASN A 82 -8.46 -14.45 2.48
CA ASN A 82 -9.70 -14.51 1.73
C ASN A 82 -10.45 -13.19 1.83
N ALA A 83 -11.00 -12.73 0.71
CA ALA A 83 -11.94 -11.61 0.71
C ALA A 83 -13.23 -12.01 1.44
N LYS A 84 -13.71 -11.12 2.30
CA LYS A 84 -14.95 -11.25 3.05
C LYS A 84 -15.76 -9.98 2.90
N SER A 85 -17.07 -10.08 3.14
CA SER A 85 -17.94 -8.91 3.05
C SER A 85 -19.22 -9.03 3.86
N SER A 86 -19.81 -7.87 4.10
CA SER A 86 -21.12 -7.71 4.72
C SER A 86 -21.76 -6.42 4.19
N SER A 87 -23.09 -6.36 4.08
CA SER A 87 -23.83 -5.13 3.73
C SER A 87 -24.37 -4.39 4.95
N ALA A 88 -23.96 -4.84 6.14
CA ALA A 88 -24.36 -4.24 7.39
C ALA A 88 -23.82 -2.81 7.50
N GLN A 89 -24.67 -1.87 7.93
CA GLN A 89 -24.24 -0.51 8.27
C GLN A 89 -23.07 -0.51 9.26
N VAL A 90 -22.12 0.42 9.06
CA VAL A 90 -20.96 0.65 9.90
C VAL A 90 -21.11 1.99 10.63
N ALA A 91 -20.98 1.99 11.96
CA ALA A 91 -21.03 3.21 12.76
C ALA A 91 -19.69 3.97 12.68
N GLY A 92 -19.73 5.29 12.87
CA GLY A 92 -18.50 6.11 12.91
C GLY A 92 -17.89 6.43 11.54
N THR A 93 -18.58 6.11 10.45
CA THR A 93 -18.20 6.51 9.09
C THR A 93 -19.43 7.01 8.34
N ILE A 94 -19.20 7.87 7.35
CA ILE A 94 -20.21 8.23 6.33
C ILE A 94 -20.02 7.39 5.06
N ASP A 95 -18.91 6.66 4.98
CA ASP A 95 -18.49 5.85 3.85
C ASP A 95 -18.34 4.40 4.31
N ASP A 96 -19.46 3.70 4.38
CA ASP A 96 -19.52 2.28 4.76
C ASP A 96 -18.76 1.33 3.82
N PRO A 97 -18.80 1.50 2.48
CA PRO A 97 -18.17 0.58 1.54
C PRO A 97 -16.73 0.16 1.86
N ILE A 98 -15.87 1.08 2.34
CA ILE A 98 -14.47 0.77 2.68
C ILE A 98 -14.31 -0.06 3.97
N TYR A 99 -15.34 -0.15 4.81
CA TYR A 99 -15.37 -0.96 6.03
C TYR A 99 -16.24 -2.23 5.91
N GLN A 100 -17.03 -2.32 4.83
CA GLN A 100 -17.94 -3.45 4.56
C GLN A 100 -17.27 -4.61 3.83
N LYS A 101 -16.06 -4.39 3.30
CA LYS A 101 -15.18 -5.39 2.70
C LYS A 101 -13.92 -5.49 3.55
N TRP A 102 -13.36 -6.70 3.65
CA TRP A 102 -12.09 -6.91 4.32
C TRP A 102 -11.38 -8.14 3.77
N ARG A 103 -10.07 -8.20 3.98
CA ARG A 103 -9.30 -9.43 3.83
C ARG A 103 -9.13 -10.09 5.18
N GLU A 104 -9.39 -11.40 5.24
CA GLU A 104 -9.17 -12.23 6.42
C GLU A 104 -8.00 -13.19 6.18
N GLY A 105 -6.95 -13.05 6.99
CA GLY A 105 -5.75 -13.89 6.93
C GLY A 105 -5.95 -15.27 7.54
N PRO A 106 -4.97 -16.17 7.44
CA PRO A 106 -4.96 -17.43 8.19
C PRO A 106 -4.67 -17.18 9.69
N SER A 107 -5.01 -18.14 10.54
CA SER A 107 -4.60 -18.16 11.96
C SER A 107 -3.28 -18.89 12.19
N THR A 108 -2.58 -19.25 11.11
CA THR A 108 -1.34 -20.04 11.09
C THR A 108 -0.36 -19.42 10.11
N THR A 109 0.85 -19.97 10.04
CA THR A 109 1.84 -19.58 9.02
C THR A 109 1.50 -20.18 7.64
N PRO A 110 1.82 -19.49 6.53
CA PRO A 110 2.39 -18.14 6.48
C PRO A 110 1.37 -17.08 6.92
N GLN A 111 1.85 -16.03 7.58
CA GLN A 111 1.02 -14.92 8.05
C GLN A 111 0.61 -14.03 6.87
N MET A 112 -0.55 -13.38 7.02
CA MET A 112 -1.01 -12.40 6.03
C MET A 112 -0.10 -11.18 6.06
N ALA A 113 0.40 -10.80 4.90
CA ALA A 113 1.22 -9.61 4.71
C ALA A 113 0.73 -8.84 3.47
N TYR A 114 0.90 -7.53 3.54
CA TYR A 114 0.82 -6.63 2.40
C TYR A 114 2.21 -6.11 2.08
N THR A 115 2.57 -6.08 0.80
CA THR A 115 3.81 -5.50 0.28
C THR A 115 3.42 -4.54 -0.83
N VAL A 116 3.72 -3.26 -0.63
CA VAL A 116 3.36 -2.18 -1.56
C VAL A 116 4.65 -1.52 -2.05
N PRO A 117 4.95 -1.57 -3.36
CA PRO A 117 6.08 -0.85 -3.92
C PRO A 117 5.88 0.66 -3.69
N VAL A 118 6.85 1.28 -3.03
CA VAL A 118 6.88 2.73 -2.77
C VAL A 118 8.31 3.23 -2.85
N GLN A 119 8.51 4.54 -2.94
CA GLN A 119 9.87 5.10 -2.87
C GLN A 119 10.37 5.08 -1.42
N ASN A 120 11.67 5.07 -1.22
CA ASN A 120 12.23 5.27 0.11
C ASN A 120 11.86 6.66 0.63
N GLY A 121 11.47 6.75 1.90
CA GLY A 121 11.04 8.00 2.52
C GLY A 121 10.19 7.79 3.75
N ASP A 122 9.77 8.89 4.37
CA ASP A 122 8.84 8.87 5.49
C ASP A 122 7.40 8.82 4.99
N TYR A 123 6.56 8.03 5.65
CA TYR A 123 5.17 7.82 5.28
C TYR A 123 4.25 7.96 6.47
N ARG A 124 3.07 8.52 6.21
CA ARG A 124 1.87 8.40 7.01
C ARG A 124 1.06 7.21 6.50
N ILE A 125 0.83 6.21 7.35
CA ILE A 125 0.08 5.00 7.02
C ILE A 125 -1.15 4.90 7.89
N THR A 126 -2.32 4.80 7.27
CA THR A 126 -3.59 4.60 7.99
C THR A 126 -4.13 3.21 7.70
N LEU A 127 -4.42 2.46 8.76
CA LEU A 127 -5.04 1.14 8.70
C LEU A 127 -6.51 1.24 9.12
N HIS A 128 -7.40 0.76 8.27
CA HIS A 128 -8.85 0.81 8.49
C HIS A 128 -9.40 -0.57 8.86
N PHE A 129 -10.13 -0.62 9.96
CA PHE A 129 -10.72 -1.82 10.52
C PHE A 129 -12.20 -1.61 10.85
N ALA A 130 -12.97 -2.69 10.75
CA ALA A 130 -14.28 -2.81 11.39
C ALA A 130 -14.51 -4.29 11.71
N GLU A 131 -14.90 -4.61 12.95
CA GLU A 131 -15.25 -6.00 13.30
C GLU A 131 -16.67 -6.31 12.80
N MET A 132 -16.73 -6.80 11.55
CA MET A 132 -17.96 -7.13 10.84
C MET A 132 -18.39 -8.60 11.05
N THR A 133 -17.58 -9.41 11.73
CA THR A 133 -17.81 -10.84 11.88
C THR A 133 -18.76 -11.11 13.05
N LYS A 134 -19.97 -11.59 12.77
CA LYS A 134 -21.02 -11.78 13.79
C LYS A 134 -20.56 -12.58 15.01
N ASN A 135 -19.79 -13.65 14.81
CA ASN A 135 -19.29 -14.52 15.89
C ASN A 135 -17.99 -14.00 16.57
N ARG A 136 -17.56 -12.78 16.27
CA ARG A 136 -16.42 -12.08 16.91
C ARG A 136 -16.86 -10.83 17.69
N SER A 137 -18.15 -10.72 18.01
CA SER A 137 -18.74 -9.56 18.69
C SER A 137 -18.52 -9.55 20.22
N LYS A 138 -17.29 -9.79 20.68
CA LYS A 138 -16.90 -9.65 22.10
C LYS A 138 -15.40 -9.40 22.24
N ILE A 139 -15.01 -8.76 23.34
CA ILE A 139 -13.60 -8.56 23.72
C ILE A 139 -12.90 -9.93 23.78
N GLY A 140 -11.69 -9.99 23.22
CA GLY A 140 -10.81 -11.15 23.13
C GLY A 140 -11.20 -12.15 22.04
N ALA A 141 -12.25 -11.89 21.23
CA ALA A 141 -12.66 -12.86 20.21
C ALA A 141 -11.70 -12.92 19.02
N ARG A 142 -11.07 -11.80 18.68
CA ARG A 142 -10.06 -11.66 17.64
C ARG A 142 -8.95 -10.78 18.19
N VAL A 143 -7.74 -11.33 18.26
CA VAL A 143 -6.55 -10.61 18.75
C VAL A 143 -5.39 -10.92 17.82
N PHE A 144 -4.66 -9.90 17.39
CA PHE A 144 -3.49 -10.06 16.53
C PHE A 144 -2.51 -8.91 16.76
N ASP A 145 -1.26 -9.08 16.34
CA ASP A 145 -0.31 -7.96 16.27
C ASP A 145 -0.26 -7.43 14.84
N VAL A 146 0.15 -6.16 14.70
CA VAL A 146 0.46 -5.55 13.41
C VAL A 146 1.89 -5.02 13.44
N ASN A 147 2.68 -5.45 12.47
CA ASN A 147 4.01 -4.91 12.23
C ASN A 147 4.02 -4.12 10.93
N ILE A 148 4.66 -2.96 10.93
CA ILE A 148 4.94 -2.19 9.71
C ILE A 148 6.46 -1.95 9.66
N GLU A 149 7.11 -2.24 8.54
CA GLU A 149 8.57 -2.13 8.39
C GLU A 149 9.35 -2.85 9.50
N ASN A 150 8.91 -4.06 9.86
CA ASN A 150 9.44 -4.88 10.97
C ASN A 150 9.28 -4.27 12.38
N VAL A 151 8.59 -3.14 12.53
CA VAL A 151 8.26 -2.52 13.81
C VAL A 151 6.85 -2.95 14.23
N THR A 152 6.69 -3.53 15.42
CA THR A 152 5.36 -3.80 15.99
C THR A 152 4.69 -2.48 16.38
N VAL A 153 3.71 -2.05 15.60
CA VAL A 153 2.94 -0.81 15.83
C VAL A 153 1.69 -1.05 16.66
N LEU A 154 1.18 -2.28 16.66
CA LEU A 154 0.05 -2.70 17.49
C LEU A 154 0.34 -4.09 18.07
N SER A 155 0.24 -4.23 19.39
CA SER A 155 0.39 -5.51 20.09
C SER A 155 -0.90 -5.90 20.81
N ASN A 156 -1.26 -7.19 20.75
CA ASN A 156 -2.51 -7.75 21.27
C ASN A 156 -3.73 -6.92 20.85
N PHE A 157 -3.75 -6.49 19.59
CA PHE A 157 -4.78 -5.62 19.05
C PHE A 157 -6.11 -6.36 18.91
N ASP A 158 -7.13 -5.78 19.53
CA ASP A 158 -8.51 -6.22 19.48
C ASP A 158 -9.39 -5.07 18.99
N ILE A 159 -9.90 -5.21 17.77
CA ILE A 159 -10.77 -4.23 17.12
C ILE A 159 -12.06 -4.05 17.93
N PHE A 160 -12.65 -5.13 18.43
CA PHE A 160 -13.89 -5.08 19.19
C PHE A 160 -13.69 -4.36 20.53
N ALA A 161 -12.55 -4.57 21.19
CA ALA A 161 -12.24 -3.83 22.42
C ALA A 161 -12.10 -2.32 22.20
N GLN A 162 -11.62 -1.89 21.03
CA GLN A 162 -11.44 -0.46 20.72
C GLN A 162 -12.69 0.23 20.16
N ALA A 163 -13.44 -0.46 19.29
CA ALA A 163 -14.53 0.16 18.53
C ALA A 163 -15.88 -0.58 18.66
N GLY A 164 -15.89 -1.79 19.23
CA GLY A 164 -17.06 -2.66 19.25
C GLY A 164 -17.36 -3.30 17.89
N ALA A 165 -18.55 -3.90 17.77
CA ALA A 165 -18.98 -4.49 16.50
C ALA A 165 -19.40 -3.41 15.50
N ARG A 166 -19.07 -3.63 14.22
CA ARG A 166 -19.57 -2.82 13.08
C ARG A 166 -19.35 -1.32 13.27
N SER A 167 -18.20 -0.94 13.80
CA SER A 167 -17.79 0.45 13.93
C SER A 167 -16.45 0.64 13.24
N ALA A 168 -16.34 1.73 12.49
CA ALA A 168 -15.13 2.12 11.81
C ALA A 168 -14.04 2.48 12.83
N LEU A 169 -12.84 1.97 12.60
CA LEU A 169 -11.63 2.28 13.35
C LEU A 169 -10.49 2.53 12.37
N ALA A 170 -9.96 3.74 12.37
CA ALA A 170 -8.79 4.12 11.59
C ALA A 170 -7.63 4.45 12.54
N LEU A 171 -6.46 3.82 12.30
CA LEU A 171 -5.26 4.02 13.11
C LEU A 171 -4.11 4.44 12.21
N THR A 172 -3.46 5.55 12.56
CA THR A 172 -2.42 6.18 11.75
C THR A 172 -1.05 6.05 12.41
N PHE A 173 -0.04 5.71 11.62
CA PHE A 173 1.35 5.52 12.02
C PHE A 173 2.27 6.30 11.09
N ASN A 174 3.38 6.82 11.62
CA ASN A 174 4.40 7.49 10.83
C ASN A 174 5.72 6.73 10.94
N LEU A 175 6.30 6.33 9.81
CA LEU A 175 7.53 5.53 9.75
C LEU A 175 8.19 5.62 8.38
N ALA A 176 9.49 5.32 8.36
CA ALA A 176 10.31 5.35 7.14
C ALA A 176 10.31 3.99 6.43
N VAL A 177 10.25 4.02 5.10
CA VAL A 177 10.51 2.87 4.22
C VAL A 177 11.90 3.03 3.62
N ALA A 178 12.72 1.97 3.68
CA ALA A 178 14.13 2.03 3.32
C ALA A 178 14.56 1.10 2.18
N ASP A 179 13.69 0.18 1.75
CA ASP A 179 13.99 -0.88 0.79
C ASP A 179 13.10 -0.83 -0.48
N GLY A 180 12.37 0.26 -0.68
CA GLY A 180 11.45 0.48 -1.79
C GLY A 180 10.13 -0.29 -1.67
N GLN A 181 9.85 -0.90 -0.52
CA GLN A 181 8.65 -1.71 -0.33
C GLN A 181 8.08 -1.56 1.08
N LEU A 182 6.92 -0.92 1.19
CA LEU A 182 6.20 -0.88 2.45
C LEU A 182 5.61 -2.26 2.74
N THR A 183 5.96 -2.83 3.89
CA THR A 183 5.48 -4.13 4.36
C THR A 183 4.63 -3.98 5.62
N VAL A 184 3.39 -4.49 5.56
CA VAL A 184 2.49 -4.63 6.72
C VAL A 184 2.25 -6.11 6.99
N LEU A 185 2.62 -6.61 8.16
CA LEU A 185 2.47 -8.01 8.58
C LEU A 185 1.44 -8.13 9.69
N PHE A 186 0.51 -9.07 9.55
CA PHE A 186 -0.53 -9.36 10.53
C PHE A 186 -0.29 -10.70 11.22
N VAL A 187 -0.03 -10.67 12.52
CA VAL A 187 0.37 -11.85 13.31
C VAL A 187 -0.78 -12.31 14.21
N PRO A 188 -1.45 -13.45 13.92
CA PRO A 188 -2.56 -13.92 14.75
C PRO A 188 -2.10 -14.28 16.17
N ARG A 189 -2.86 -13.83 17.18
CA ARG A 189 -2.74 -14.28 18.58
C ARG A 189 -3.98 -15.07 19.01
N GLN A 190 -5.15 -14.67 18.51
CA GLN A 190 -6.43 -15.32 18.71
C GLN A 190 -7.30 -15.10 17.46
N ALA A 191 -7.70 -16.18 16.80
CA ALA A 191 -8.40 -16.16 15.51
C ALA A 191 -7.61 -15.49 14.37
N GLN A 192 -8.24 -15.39 13.20
CA GLN A 192 -7.65 -14.82 11.99
C GLN A 192 -7.47 -13.28 12.13
N PRO A 193 -6.44 -12.65 11.58
CA PRO A 193 -6.40 -11.18 11.50
C PRO A 193 -7.27 -10.67 10.34
N ILE A 194 -7.71 -9.42 10.41
CA ILE A 194 -8.47 -8.75 9.34
C ILE A 194 -7.94 -7.34 9.07
N ILE A 195 -8.11 -6.87 7.83
CA ILE A 195 -7.89 -5.48 7.42
C ILE A 195 -8.94 -5.08 6.39
N GLY A 196 -9.54 -3.91 6.55
CA GLY A 196 -10.56 -3.38 5.64
C GLY A 196 -9.98 -2.50 4.54
N ALA A 197 -9.05 -1.61 4.90
CA ALA A 197 -8.38 -0.74 3.93
C ALA A 197 -7.03 -0.24 4.44
N ILE A 198 -6.17 0.21 3.53
CA ILE A 198 -4.84 0.78 3.83
C ILE A 198 -4.66 2.07 3.03
N GLU A 199 -4.26 3.15 3.70
CA GLU A 199 -3.80 4.39 3.06
C GLU A 199 -2.30 4.56 3.31
N ILE A 200 -1.54 4.93 2.28
CA ILE A 200 -0.09 5.15 2.34
C ILE A 200 0.20 6.49 1.66
N GLU A 201 0.71 7.45 2.44
CA GLU A 201 0.97 8.80 1.97
C GLU A 201 2.37 9.25 2.36
N GLN A 202 3.20 9.60 1.38
CA GLN A 202 4.54 10.10 1.63
C GLN A 202 4.49 11.46 2.36
N GLN A 203 5.40 11.69 3.31
CA GLN A 203 5.50 12.91 4.11
C GLN A 203 6.63 13.82 3.64
#